data_AF-A0A383DVN5-F1
#
_entry.id   AF-A0A383DVN5-F1
#
_cell.length_a   1.000
_cell.length_b   1.000
_cell.length_c   1.000
_cell.angle_alpha   90.00
_cell.angle_beta   90.00
_cell.angle_gamma   90.00
#
_symmetry.space_group_name_H-M   'P 1'
#
loop_
_entity.id
_entity.type
_entity.pdbx_description
1 polymer ?
#
loop_
_entity_poly.entity_id
_entity_poly.type
_entity_poly.pdbx_seq_one_letter_code
_entity_poly.pdbx_strand_id
1 'polypeptide(L)'
;MQEFKEIPWWQPEAAGDELKNISDVIDRNYLNEGDITNAFEKKIAEFCEVKHCVAVTSGTSAIYLSLMALGVGPGDEVIVPDMTFV
;
A
#
# COMPACT_ATOMS: atom_id res chain seq x y z
N MET A 1 -39.38 -13.17 -15.47
CA MET A 1 -38.59 -12.67 -14.34
C MET A 1 -37.56 -11.72 -14.91
N GLN A 2 -37.43 -10.50 -14.38
CA GLN A 2 -36.33 -9.62 -14.76
C GLN A 2 -35.05 -10.17 -14.14
N GLU A 3 -34.01 -10.37 -14.95
CA GLU A 3 -32.67 -10.60 -14.45
C GLU A 3 -32.15 -9.29 -13.84
N PHE A 4 -31.88 -9.30 -12.54
CA PHE A 4 -31.17 -8.21 -11.89
C PHE A 4 -29.68 -8.45 -12.04
N LYS A 5 -28.97 -7.45 -12.57
CA LYS A 5 -27.52 -7.47 -12.61
C LYS A 5 -27.00 -7.32 -11.18
N GLU A 6 -26.24 -8.29 -10.69
CA GLU A 6 -25.56 -8.17 -9.40
C GLU A 6 -24.50 -7.07 -9.50
N ILE A 7 -24.62 -6.06 -8.64
CA ILE A 7 -23.63 -4.98 -8.50
C ILE A 7 -22.86 -5.27 -7.21
N PRO A 8 -21.55 -5.55 -7.30
CA PRO A 8 -20.74 -5.85 -6.14
C PRO A 8 -20.53 -4.58 -5.30
N TRP A 9 -20.43 -4.75 -3.98
CA TRP A 9 -20.11 -3.66 -3.07
C TRP A 9 -18.63 -3.20 -3.19
N TRP A 10 -17.71 -4.15 -3.43
CA TRP A 10 -16.30 -3.89 -3.72
C TRP A 10 -15.73 -5.02 -4.57
N GLN A 11 -14.84 -4.68 -5.52
CA GLN A 11 -14.05 -5.65 -6.27
C GLN A 11 -12.64 -5.12 -6.49
N PRO A 12 -11.59 -5.94 -6.30
CA PRO A 12 -10.25 -5.58 -6.69
C PRO A 12 -10.17 -5.50 -8.22
N GLU A 13 -9.49 -4.49 -8.71
CA GLU A 13 -9.17 -4.36 -10.13
C GLU A 13 -7.72 -4.80 -10.32
N ALA A 14 -7.53 -5.96 -10.95
CA ALA A 14 -6.25 -6.35 -11.52
C ALA A 14 -6.32 -6.00 -13.01
N ALA A 15 -5.72 -4.87 -13.39
CA ALA A 15 -5.83 -4.32 -14.72
C ALA A 15 -4.46 -3.87 -15.22
N GLY A 16 -3.89 -4.66 -16.13
CA GLY A 16 -2.65 -4.35 -16.82
C GLY A 16 -1.66 -5.51 -16.79
N ASP A 17 -0.42 -5.19 -16.41
CA ASP A 17 0.74 -6.07 -16.50
C ASP A 17 1.00 -6.86 -15.20
N GLU A 18 0.07 -6.94 -14.24
CA GLU A 18 0.32 -7.55 -12.92
C GLU A 18 0.79 -9.00 -13.03
N LEU A 19 0.08 -9.82 -13.83
CA LEU A 19 0.47 -11.21 -14.05
C LEU A 19 1.86 -11.33 -14.65
N LYS A 20 2.17 -10.48 -15.64
CA LYS A 20 3.49 -10.45 -16.28
C LYS A 20 4.57 -10.08 -15.27
N ASN A 21 4.36 -9.01 -14.49
CA ASN A 21 5.32 -8.54 -13.51
C ASN A 21 5.54 -9.58 -12.40
N ILE A 22 4.48 -10.27 -11.95
CA ILE A 22 4.58 -11.37 -10.98
C ILE A 22 5.36 -12.54 -11.58
N SER A 23 5.04 -12.96 -12.81
CA SER A 23 5.78 -14.02 -13.51
C SER A 23 7.25 -13.68 -13.67
N ASP A 24 7.59 -12.46 -14.08
CA ASP A 24 8.97 -12.00 -14.24
C ASP A 24 9.75 -12.07 -12.91
N VAL A 25 9.12 -11.75 -11.78
CA VAL A 25 9.74 -11.85 -10.44
C VAL A 25 10.00 -13.31 -10.07
N ILE A 26 9.02 -14.19 -10.33
CA ILE A 26 9.11 -15.63 -10.05
C ILE A 26 10.23 -16.25 -10.89
N ASP A 27 10.28 -15.95 -12.19
CA ASP A 27 11.27 -16.50 -13.12
C ASP A 27 12.71 -16.08 -12.75
N ARG A 28 12.87 -14.85 -12.23
CA ARG A 28 14.16 -14.35 -11.72
C ARG A 28 14.55 -14.96 -10.38
N ASN A 29 13.61 -15.61 -9.68
CA ASN A 29 13.80 -16.21 -8.36
C ASN A 29 14.41 -15.24 -7.32
N TYR A 30 14.01 -13.98 -7.38
CA TYR A 30 14.40 -12.95 -6.41
C TYR A 30 13.13 -12.30 -5.85
N LEU A 31 12.57 -12.95 -4.82
CA LEU A 31 11.22 -12.67 -4.31
C LEU A 31 11.18 -11.63 -3.17
N ASN A 32 12.34 -11.29 -2.61
CA ASN A 32 12.46 -10.35 -1.50
C ASN A 32 12.56 -8.90 -1.98
N GLU A 33 12.69 -7.98 -1.02
CA GLU A 33 12.92 -6.56 -1.28
C GLU A 33 14.13 -6.34 -2.20
N GLY A 34 13.96 -5.50 -3.23
CA GLY A 34 14.97 -5.24 -4.25
C GLY A 34 14.55 -4.17 -5.24
N ASP A 35 15.08 -4.24 -6.46
CA ASP A 35 14.93 -3.18 -7.47
C ASP A 35 13.48 -2.84 -7.84
N ILE A 36 12.57 -3.81 -7.76
CA ILE A 36 11.15 -3.60 -8.04
C ILE A 36 10.51 -2.73 -6.96
N THR A 37 10.83 -2.98 -5.68
CA THR A 37 10.39 -2.13 -4.57
C THR A 37 10.98 -0.73 -4.70
N ASN A 38 12.28 -0.61 -4.98
CA ASN A 38 12.95 0.69 -5.17
C ASN A 38 12.29 1.51 -6.31
N ALA A 39 11.97 0.85 -7.42
CA ALA A 39 11.30 1.49 -8.55
C ALA A 39 9.86 1.91 -8.19
N PHE A 40 9.14 1.10 -7.41
CA PHE A 40 7.81 1.43 -6.92
C PHE A 40 7.85 2.64 -5.97
N GLU A 41 8.72 2.63 -4.97
CA GLU A 41 8.90 3.75 -4.03
C GLU A 41 9.24 5.05 -4.75
N LYS A 42 10.14 5.01 -5.74
CA LYS A 42 10.45 6.20 -6.54
C LYS A 42 9.22 6.75 -7.27
N LYS A 43 8.45 5.87 -7.92
CA LYS A 43 7.22 6.27 -8.63
C LYS A 43 6.18 6.85 -7.69
N ILE A 44 6.01 6.26 -6.50
CA ILE A 44 5.08 6.77 -5.49
C ILE A 44 5.56 8.10 -4.91
N ALA A 45 6.86 8.25 -4.64
CA ALA A 45 7.42 9.52 -4.18
C ALA A 45 7.19 10.65 -5.20
N GLU A 46 7.40 10.36 -6.49
CA GLU A 46 7.10 11.28 -7.60
C GLU A 46 5.60 11.59 -7.69
N PHE A 47 4.74 10.57 -7.62
CA PHE A 47 3.28 10.74 -7.68
C PHE A 47 2.72 11.56 -6.50
N CYS A 48 3.25 11.36 -5.30
CA CYS A 48 2.83 12.10 -4.10
C CYS A 48 3.57 13.42 -3.88
N GLU A 49 4.49 13.80 -4.78
CA GLU A 49 5.31 15.02 -4.68
C GLU A 49 6.13 15.11 -3.38
N VAL A 50 6.67 13.99 -2.91
CA VAL A 50 7.50 13.90 -1.70
C VAL A 50 8.94 13.50 -2.02
N LYS A 51 9.87 13.82 -1.13
CA LYS A 51 11.30 13.48 -1.31
C LYS A 51 11.59 11.98 -1.14
N HIS A 52 10.84 11.31 -0.28
CA HIS A 52 11.06 9.91 0.11
C HIS A 52 9.73 9.18 0.23
N CYS A 53 9.72 7.91 -0.18
CA CYS A 53 8.65 6.96 0.04
C CYS A 53 9.29 5.67 0.57
N VAL A 54 8.64 5.00 1.52
CA VAL A 54 9.05 3.70 2.04
C VAL A 54 7.86 2.75 1.91
N ALA A 55 8.03 1.70 1.12
CA ALA A 55 7.02 0.67 0.95
C ALA A 55 7.03 -0.26 2.17
N VAL A 56 5.84 -0.57 2.66
CA VAL A 56 5.63 -1.47 3.80
C VAL A 56 4.50 -2.44 3.51
N THR A 57 4.34 -3.44 4.37
CA THR A 57 3.43 -4.56 4.12
C THR A 57 1.94 -4.21 4.22
N SER A 58 1.58 -3.09 4.86
CA SER A 58 0.19 -2.64 4.99
C SER A 58 0.08 -1.16 5.38
N GLY A 59 -1.11 -0.57 5.19
CA GLY A 59 -1.41 0.79 5.68
C GLY A 59 -1.27 0.92 7.20
N THR A 60 -1.67 -0.10 7.96
CA THR A 60 -1.51 -0.12 9.43
C THR A 60 -0.04 -0.07 9.84
N SER A 61 0.82 -0.83 9.16
CA SER A 61 2.27 -0.80 9.40
C SER A 61 2.88 0.55 9.06
N ALA A 62 2.39 1.22 8.00
CA ALA A 62 2.86 2.55 7.62
C ALA A 62 2.55 3.59 8.71
N ILE A 63 1.32 3.58 9.24
CA ILE A 63 0.92 4.48 10.34
C ILE A 63 1.71 4.17 11.60
N TYR A 64 1.81 2.89 11.98
CA TYR A 64 2.54 2.46 13.16
C TYR A 64 4.01 2.91 13.13
N LEU A 65 4.72 2.66 12.03
CA LEU A 65 6.11 3.09 11.86
C LEU A 65 6.26 4.61 11.85
N SER A 66 5.28 5.33 11.29
CA SER A 66 5.28 6.80 11.31
C SER A 66 5.19 7.36 12.73
N LEU A 67 4.31 6.80 13.58
CA LEU A 67 4.19 7.20 14.98
C LEU A 67 5.46 6.87 15.77
N MET A 68 6.03 5.69 15.53
CA MET A 68 7.31 5.28 16.13
C MET A 68 8.45 6.22 15.72
N ALA A 69 8.54 6.60 14.45
CA ALA A 69 9.56 7.50 13.93
C ALA A 69 9.42 8.93 14.49
N LEU A 70 8.19 9.36 14.80
CA LEU A 70 7.91 10.63 15.48
C LEU A 70 8.19 10.58 16.99
N GLY A 71 8.46 9.40 17.55
CA GLY A 71 8.75 9.22 18.98
C GLY A 71 7.51 9.25 19.87
N VAL A 72 6.31 9.03 19.31
CA VAL A 72 5.06 8.98 20.08
C VAL A 72 5.13 7.84 21.11
N GLY A 73 4.81 8.15 22.36
CA GLY A 73 4.94 7.22 23.47
C GLY A 73 3.90 7.41 24.58
N PRO A 74 4.12 6.76 25.73
CA PRO A 74 3.20 6.85 26.86
C PRO A 74 3.02 8.29 27.35
N GLY A 75 1.78 8.75 27.40
CA GLY A 75 1.43 10.11 27.83
C GLY A 75 1.22 11.10 26.68
N ASP A 76 1.56 10.73 25.45
CA ASP A 76 1.28 11.57 24.28
C ASP A 76 -0.16 11.39 23.79
N GLU A 77 -0.71 12.46 23.21
CA GLU A 77 -2.02 12.45 22.57
C GLU A 77 -1.89 12.49 21.04
N VAL A 78 -2.62 11.60 20.36
CA VAL A 78 -2.73 11.57 18.89
C VAL A 78 -4.20 11.73 18.53
N ILE A 79 -4.54 12.88 17.95
CA ILE A 79 -5.93 13.19 17.58
C ILE A 79 -6.28 12.46 16.28
N VAL A 80 -7.44 11.79 16.28
CA VAL A 80 -8.01 11.12 15.10
C VAL A 80 -9.43 11.62 14.85
N PRO A 81 -9.94 11.53 13.61
CA PRO A 81 -11.35 11.80 13.33
C PRO A 81 -12.27 10.84 14.10
N ASP A 82 -13.46 11.31 14.48
CA ASP A 82 -14.50 10.48 15.11
C ASP A 82 -14.94 9.29 14.22
N MET A 83 -14.95 9.50 12.90
CA MET A 83 -15.28 8.48 11.91
C MET A 83 -14.05 8.15 11.07
N THR A 84 -13.44 6.99 11.32
CA THR A 84 -12.27 6.47 10.60
C THR A 84 -12.24 4.94 10.63
N PHE A 85 -11.28 4.33 9.94
CA PHE A 85 -11.02 2.89 10.00
C PHE A 85 -10.48 2.49 11.38
N VAL A 86 -10.88 1.32 11.89
CA VAL A 86 -10.41 0.71 13.15
C VAL A 86 -9.44 -0.43 12.87
#